data_AF-A0A7M5X0Z9-F1
#
_entry.id   AF-A0A7M5X0Z9-F1
#
_cell.length_a   1.000
_cell.length_b   1.000
_cell.length_c   1.000
_cell.angle_alpha   90.00
_cell.angle_beta   90.00
_cell.angle_gamma   90.00
#
_symmetry.space_group_name_H-M   'P 1'
#
loop_
_entity.id
_entity.type
_entity.pdbx_description
1 polymer ?
#
loop_
_entity_poly.entity_id
_entity_poly.type
_entity_poly.pdbx_seq_one_letter_code
_entity_poly.pdbx_strand_id
1 'polypeptide(L)'
;MRSCIAIVLLLAAIANAKSVHDVFKRSPTACAAPCPAACAPVCAPVCCAPPPPPPPPPPPPPPPPPPPPPPPVAIPGNPGPPGRPGQPGGPGPAGPPGPPGPPGPPGPPGPGGLPGAPAPPPPPCPPICPVQCVPTCPQYCCPARK
;
A
#
# COMPACT_ATOMS: atom_id res chain seq x y z
N MET A 1 54.00 -20.63 32.14
CA MET A 1 53.67 -20.66 30.69
C MET A 1 52.44 -21.51 30.38
N ARG A 2 52.39 -22.80 30.78
CA ARG A 2 51.22 -23.67 30.49
C ARG A 2 49.90 -23.21 31.13
N SER A 3 49.92 -22.73 32.39
CA SER A 3 48.72 -22.15 33.03
C SER A 3 48.21 -20.89 32.33
N CYS A 4 49.10 -20.04 31.83
CA CYS A 4 48.71 -18.80 31.15
C CYS A 4 47.99 -19.12 29.82
N ILE A 5 48.49 -20.12 29.08
CA ILE A 5 47.87 -20.58 27.83
C ILE A 5 46.47 -21.16 28.11
N ALA A 6 46.31 -21.97 29.17
CA ALA A 6 45.02 -22.53 29.54
C ALA A 6 43.97 -21.45 29.88
N ILE A 7 44.39 -20.41 30.61
CA ILE A 7 43.51 -19.28 30.96
C ILE A 7 43.10 -18.49 29.71
N VAL A 8 44.04 -18.21 28.80
CA VAL A 8 43.74 -17.48 27.55
C VAL A 8 42.77 -18.29 26.67
N LEU A 9 42.96 -19.60 26.55
CA LEU A 9 42.05 -20.47 25.78
C LEU A 9 40.65 -20.53 26.41
N LEU A 10 40.55 -20.58 27.75
CA LEU A 10 39.27 -20.57 28.45
C LEU A 10 38.54 -19.23 28.27
N LEU A 11 39.25 -18.11 28.38
CA LEU A 11 38.68 -16.78 28.17
C LEU A 11 38.22 -16.59 26.72
N ALA A 12 38.99 -17.07 25.74
CA ALA A 12 38.60 -17.05 24.34
C ALA A 12 37.33 -17.90 24.10
N ALA A 13 37.23 -19.09 24.70
CA ALA A 13 36.03 -19.93 24.58
C ALA A 13 34.78 -19.25 25.18
N ILE A 14 34.91 -18.60 26.34
CA ILE A 14 33.81 -17.87 26.99
C ILE A 14 33.36 -16.66 26.15
N ALA A 15 34.31 -15.92 25.55
CA ALA A 15 34.00 -14.77 24.70
C ALA A 15 33.24 -15.18 23.43
N ASN A 16 33.65 -16.29 22.80
CA ASN A 16 32.97 -16.81 21.62
C ASN A 16 31.55 -17.33 21.94
N ALA A 17 31.34 -17.98 23.09
CA ALA A 17 30.02 -18.48 23.51
C ALA A 17 28.98 -17.37 23.74
N LYS A 18 29.41 -16.19 24.20
CA LYS A 18 28.55 -15.01 24.40
C LYS A 18 28.07 -14.42 23.07
N SER A 19 28.88 -14.49 22.02
CA SER A 19 28.53 -13.96 20.70
C SER A 19 27.50 -14.81 19.97
N VAL A 20 27.49 -16.15 20.15
CA VAL A 20 26.54 -17.03 19.44
C VAL A 20 25.10 -16.87 19.91
N HIS A 21 24.90 -16.55 21.20
CA HIS A 21 23.55 -16.37 21.76
C HIS A 21 22.83 -15.13 21.22
N ASP A 22 23.55 -14.09 20.82
CA ASP A 22 22.96 -12.91 20.18
C ASP A 22 22.65 -13.13 18.68
N VAL A 23 23.33 -14.08 18.03
CA VAL A 23 23.21 -14.34 16.58
C VAL A 23 22.02 -15.24 16.22
N PHE A 24 21.40 -15.93 17.17
CA PHE A 24 20.22 -16.78 16.91
C PHE A 24 18.85 -16.07 16.97
N LYS A 25 18.82 -14.76 17.17
CA LYS A 25 17.61 -13.99 16.88
C LYS A 25 17.56 -13.74 15.38
N ARG A 26 16.77 -14.56 14.67
CA ARG A 26 16.45 -14.34 13.25
C ARG A 26 16.17 -12.85 13.05
N SER A 27 16.96 -12.21 12.19
CA SER A 27 16.81 -10.78 11.95
C SER A 27 15.37 -10.51 11.48
N PRO A 28 14.65 -9.52 12.06
CA PRO A 28 13.31 -9.16 11.61
C PRO A 28 13.27 -8.69 10.14
N THR A 29 14.44 -8.44 9.54
CA THR A 29 14.64 -8.10 8.14
C THR A 29 14.57 -9.28 7.17
N ALA A 30 14.42 -10.52 7.65
CA ALA A 30 14.30 -11.69 6.77
C ALA A 30 12.99 -11.71 5.96
N CYS A 31 11.98 -10.94 6.37
CA CYS A 31 10.74 -10.76 5.64
C CYS A 31 10.64 -9.30 5.16
N ALA A 32 10.24 -9.09 3.91
CA ALA A 32 10.17 -7.77 3.27
C ALA A 32 9.18 -6.78 3.95
N ALA A 33 8.39 -7.25 4.91
CA ALA A 33 7.45 -6.48 5.72
C ALA A 33 7.68 -6.74 7.23
N PRO A 34 7.40 -5.76 8.12
CA PRO A 34 7.48 -5.98 9.56
C PRO A 34 6.51 -7.09 10.00
N CYS A 35 7.03 -8.12 10.69
CA CYS A 35 6.21 -9.19 11.27
C CYS A 35 5.12 -8.60 12.20
N PRO A 36 3.85 -9.06 12.14
CA PRO A 36 2.84 -8.64 13.09
C PRO A 36 3.24 -9.03 14.52
N ALA A 37 2.85 -8.22 15.52
CA ALA A 37 3.23 -8.42 16.93
C ALA A 37 2.86 -9.80 17.48
N ALA A 38 1.81 -10.44 16.94
CA ALA A 38 1.40 -11.79 17.28
C ALA A 38 2.43 -12.88 16.88
N CYS A 39 3.37 -12.57 15.98
CA CYS A 39 4.34 -13.51 15.40
C CYS A 39 5.80 -13.23 15.81
N ALA A 40 6.06 -12.16 16.55
CA ALA A 40 7.35 -11.92 17.19
C ALA A 40 7.46 -12.80 18.46
N PRO A 41 8.65 -13.33 18.83
CA PRO A 41 9.98 -13.07 18.27
C PRO A 41 10.50 -14.12 17.27
N VAL A 42 9.71 -15.16 16.94
CA VAL A 42 10.21 -16.34 16.21
C VAL A 42 10.12 -16.19 14.68
N CYS A 43 9.29 -15.26 14.16
CA CYS A 43 9.07 -14.98 12.72
C CYS A 43 9.25 -16.25 11.85
N ALA A 44 8.39 -17.25 12.09
CA ALA A 44 8.41 -18.49 11.32
C ALA A 44 7.96 -18.26 9.87
N PRO A 45 8.37 -19.10 8.89
CA PRO A 45 7.98 -18.95 7.49
C PRO A 45 6.46 -18.87 7.27
N VAL A 46 5.68 -19.57 8.10
CA VAL A 46 4.20 -19.56 8.08
C VAL A 46 3.64 -18.17 8.37
N CYS A 47 4.35 -17.35 9.15
CA CYS A 47 3.92 -16.00 9.55
C CYS A 47 4.29 -14.92 8.52
N CYS A 48 5.15 -15.22 7.55
CA CYS A 48 5.50 -14.32 6.45
C CYS A 48 4.72 -14.62 5.16
N ALA A 49 3.90 -15.67 5.16
CA ALA A 49 2.94 -15.89 4.08
C ALA A 49 1.77 -14.91 4.26
N PRO A 50 1.35 -14.19 3.21
CA PRO A 50 0.09 -13.45 3.25
C PRO A 50 -1.05 -14.41 3.61
N PRO A 51 -2.11 -13.93 4.29
CA PRO A 51 -3.27 -14.77 4.55
C PRO A 51 -3.80 -15.35 3.23
N PRO A 52 -4.35 -16.59 3.23
CA PRO A 52 -4.91 -17.16 2.02
C PRO A 52 -5.99 -16.22 1.46
N PRO A 53 -6.15 -16.15 0.13
CA PRO A 53 -7.20 -15.34 -0.47
C PRO A 53 -8.57 -15.78 0.06
N PRO A 54 -9.54 -14.85 0.17
CA PRO A 54 -10.90 -15.21 0.55
C PRO A 54 -11.46 -16.27 -0.42
N PRO A 55 -12.35 -17.17 0.03
CA PRO A 55 -12.99 -18.13 -0.85
C PRO A 55 -13.74 -17.41 -1.98
N PRO A 56 -13.84 -18.02 -3.17
CA PRO A 56 -14.60 -17.43 -4.27
C PRO A 56 -16.07 -17.24 -3.86
N PRO A 57 -16.75 -16.22 -4.40
CA PRO A 57 -18.18 -16.02 -4.15
C PRO A 57 -18.98 -17.26 -4.61
N PRO A 58 -20.13 -17.55 -3.98
CA PRO A 58 -20.99 -18.64 -4.41
C PRO A 58 -21.46 -18.41 -5.86
N PRO A 59 -21.72 -19.48 -6.63
CA PRO A 59 -22.24 -19.35 -7.98
C PRO A 59 -23.60 -18.64 -7.95
N PRO A 60 -23.96 -17.91 -9.04
CA PRO A 60 -25.28 -17.30 -9.15
C PRO A 60 -26.39 -18.37 -9.10
N PRO A 61 -27.60 -18.01 -8.63
CA PRO A 61 -28.72 -18.94 -8.65
C PRO A 61 -29.06 -19.35 -10.09
N PRO A 62 -29.62 -20.55 -10.30
CA PRO A 62 -30.04 -20.99 -11.62
C PRO A 62 -31.12 -20.06 -12.20
N PRO A 63 -31.21 -19.94 -13.54
CA PRO A 63 -32.25 -19.15 -14.17
C PRO A 63 -33.65 -19.71 -13.84
N PRO A 64 -34.69 -18.86 -13.83
CA PRO A 64 -36.05 -19.32 -13.63
C PRO A 64 -36.47 -20.29 -14.74
N PRO A 65 -37.39 -21.24 -14.46
CA PRO A 65 -37.90 -22.16 -15.47
C PRO A 65 -38.60 -21.39 -16.60
N PRO A 66 -38.59 -21.93 -17.84
CA PRO A 66 -39.30 -21.34 -18.95
C PRO A 66 -40.81 -21.28 -18.67
N PRO A 67 -41.54 -20.30 -19.25
CA PRO A 67 -42.99 -20.22 -19.11
C PRO A 67 -43.66 -21.48 -19.68
N PRO A 68 -44.83 -21.87 -19.13
CA PRO A 68 -45.59 -23.00 -19.64
C PRO A 68 -46.03 -22.75 -21.10
N PRO A 69 -46.15 -23.82 -21.91
CA PRO A 69 -46.65 -23.70 -23.27
C PRO A 69 -48.09 -23.15 -23.26
N PRO A 70 -48.49 -22.38 -24.30
CA PRO A 70 -49.85 -21.86 -24.39
C PRO A 70 -50.86 -23.02 -24.47
N PRO A 71 -52.09 -22.82 -23.94
CA PRO A 71 -53.12 -23.84 -23.98
C PRO A 71 -53.53 -24.17 -25.43
N PRO A 72 -53.96 -25.42 -25.71
CA PRO A 72 -54.50 -25.79 -27.01
C PRO A 72 -55.71 -24.91 -27.36
N VAL A 73 -55.68 -24.30 -28.53
CA VAL A 73 -56.76 -23.44 -29.02
C VAL A 73 -57.97 -24.31 -29.37
N ALA A 74 -59.13 -24.04 -28.78
CA ALA A 74 -60.38 -24.68 -29.17
C ALA A 74 -60.82 -24.18 -30.56
N ILE A 75 -61.24 -25.11 -31.43
CA ILE A 75 -61.69 -24.84 -32.80
C ILE A 75 -63.00 -24.03 -32.75
N PRO A 76 -63.06 -22.77 -33.26
CA PRO A 76 -64.27 -21.97 -33.26
C PRO A 76 -65.24 -22.38 -34.38
N GLY A 77 -66.55 -22.26 -34.14
CA GLY A 77 -67.57 -22.31 -35.19
C GLY A 77 -67.37 -21.18 -36.22
N ASN A 78 -67.89 -21.36 -37.44
CA ASN A 78 -67.64 -20.48 -38.60
C ASN A 78 -67.75 -18.98 -38.23
N PRO A 79 -66.63 -18.24 -38.28
CA PRO A 79 -66.63 -16.81 -37.97
C PRO A 79 -67.40 -15.99 -39.00
N GLY A 80 -68.05 -14.92 -38.55
CA GLY A 80 -68.45 -13.83 -39.44
C GLY A 80 -67.23 -13.26 -40.19
N PRO A 81 -67.43 -12.50 -41.28
CA PRO A 81 -66.33 -11.96 -42.07
C PRO A 81 -65.32 -11.26 -41.16
N PRO A 82 -64.01 -11.51 -41.30
CA PRO A 82 -63.01 -10.92 -40.44
C PRO A 82 -63.20 -9.41 -40.39
N GLY A 83 -63.28 -8.86 -39.17
CA GLY A 83 -63.19 -7.42 -38.99
C GLY A 83 -61.94 -6.90 -39.71
N ARG A 84 -62.02 -5.67 -40.23
CA ARG A 84 -60.85 -5.05 -40.88
C ARG A 84 -59.66 -5.12 -39.92
N PRO A 85 -58.43 -5.42 -40.40
CA PRO A 85 -57.24 -5.40 -39.56
C PRO A 85 -57.22 -4.09 -38.75
N GLY A 86 -56.94 -4.21 -37.45
CA GLY A 86 -56.72 -3.03 -36.62
C GLY A 86 -55.62 -2.18 -37.24
N GLN A 87 -55.69 -0.86 -37.03
CA GLN A 87 -54.58 0.00 -37.46
C GLN A 87 -53.29 -0.47 -36.76
N PRO A 88 -52.14 -0.40 -37.44
CA PRO A 88 -50.85 -0.65 -36.81
C PRO A 88 -50.74 0.15 -35.51
N GLY A 89 -50.21 -0.47 -34.46
CA GLY A 89 -49.91 0.25 -33.23
C GLY A 89 -49.03 1.46 -33.52
N GLY A 90 -49.24 2.55 -32.79
CA GLY A 90 -48.36 3.71 -32.88
C GLY A 90 -46.91 3.32 -32.54
N PRO A 91 -45.92 4.10 -32.96
CA PRO A 91 -44.55 3.93 -32.51
C PRO A 91 -44.50 3.87 -30.98
N GLY A 92 -43.62 3.00 -30.44
CA GLY A 92 -43.39 2.96 -29.00
C GLY A 92 -42.91 4.32 -28.48
N PRO A 93 -43.09 4.59 -27.18
CA PRO A 93 -42.54 5.80 -26.59
C PRO A 93 -41.01 5.85 -26.78
N ALA A 94 -40.45 7.05 -26.88
CA ALA A 94 -39.01 7.21 -26.87
C ALA A 94 -38.43 6.57 -25.59
N GLY A 95 -37.25 5.96 -25.72
CA GLY A 95 -36.53 5.43 -24.57
C GLY A 95 -36.22 6.54 -23.55
N PRO A 96 -35.99 6.18 -22.27
CA PRO A 96 -35.55 7.16 -21.28
C PRO A 96 -34.21 7.79 -21.70
N PRO A 97 -33.91 9.03 -21.25
CA PRO A 97 -32.57 9.59 -21.41
C PRO A 97 -31.49 8.65 -20.87
N GLY A 98 -30.31 8.68 -21.48
CA GLY A 98 -29.16 7.93 -20.98
C GLY A 98 -28.74 8.39 -19.58
N PRO A 99 -27.97 7.56 -18.84
CA PRO A 99 -27.44 7.97 -17.55
C PRO A 99 -26.48 9.17 -17.70
N PRO A 100 -26.29 9.99 -16.64
CA PRO A 100 -25.25 11.00 -16.62
C PRO A 100 -23.87 10.40 -16.95
N GLY A 101 -23.01 11.19 -17.59
CA GLY A 101 -21.62 10.79 -17.83
C GLY A 101 -20.84 10.58 -16.53
N PRO A 102 -19.70 9.86 -16.59
CA PRO A 102 -18.83 9.71 -15.42
C PRO A 102 -18.27 11.07 -14.96
N PRO A 103 -17.89 11.22 -13.68
CA PRO A 103 -17.16 12.38 -13.20
C PRO A 103 -15.90 12.65 -14.03
N GLY A 104 -15.52 13.92 -14.16
CA GLY A 104 -14.27 14.30 -14.81
C GLY A 104 -13.03 13.78 -14.05
N PRO A 105 -11.86 13.73 -14.70
CA PRO A 105 -10.62 13.36 -14.04
C PRO A 105 -10.26 14.39 -12.95
N PRO A 106 -9.47 14.00 -11.92
CA PRO A 106 -8.91 14.95 -10.95
C PRO A 106 -8.14 16.08 -11.63
N GLY A 107 -8.15 17.26 -11.01
CA GLY A 107 -7.35 18.40 -11.48
C GLY A 107 -5.84 18.12 -11.43
N PRO A 108 -5.02 18.89 -12.16
CA PRO A 108 -3.57 18.78 -12.09
C PRO A 108 -3.05 19.13 -10.68
N PRO A 109 -1.87 18.64 -10.29
CA PRO A 109 -1.20 19.07 -9.06
C PRO A 109 -1.05 20.59 -9.00
N GLY A 110 -1.13 21.15 -7.79
CA GLY A 110 -0.88 22.58 -7.58
C GLY A 110 0.56 22.98 -7.93
N PRO A 111 0.82 24.29 -8.14
CA PRO A 111 2.18 24.78 -8.35
C PRO A 111 3.06 24.48 -7.12
N GLY A 112 4.35 24.27 -7.35
CA GLY A 112 5.32 24.13 -6.27
C GLY A 112 5.33 25.34 -5.33
N GLY A 113 5.72 25.13 -4.08
CA GLY A 113 5.89 26.22 -3.12
C GLY A 113 6.99 27.20 -3.55
N LEU A 114 6.94 28.44 -3.03
CA LEU A 114 7.98 29.42 -3.25
C LEU A 114 9.31 28.95 -2.63
N PRO A 115 10.47 29.35 -3.19
CA PRO A 115 11.76 29.13 -2.54
C PRO A 115 11.76 29.65 -1.10
N GLY A 116 12.47 28.94 -0.21
CA GLY A 116 12.66 29.39 1.16
C GLY A 116 13.36 30.75 1.22
N ALA A 117 13.12 31.51 2.30
CA ALA A 117 13.84 32.75 2.54
C ALA A 117 15.35 32.50 2.68
N PRO A 118 16.21 33.45 2.27
CA PRO A 118 17.65 33.37 2.52
C PRO A 118 17.96 33.14 4.00
N ALA A 119 19.04 32.41 4.27
CA ALA A 119 19.52 32.24 5.65
C ALA A 119 19.91 33.60 6.25
N PRO A 120 19.67 33.83 7.56
CA PRO A 120 20.16 35.01 8.23
C PRO A 120 21.70 35.08 8.16
N PRO A 121 22.29 36.29 8.17
CA PRO A 121 23.74 36.44 8.18
C PRO A 121 24.37 35.75 9.41
N PRO A 122 25.63 35.29 9.31
CA PRO A 122 26.32 34.70 10.44
C PRO A 122 26.45 35.72 11.59
N PRO A 123 26.45 35.27 12.86
CA PRO A 123 26.64 36.17 13.98
C PRO A 123 28.04 36.81 13.94
N PRO A 124 28.18 38.04 14.48
CA PRO A 124 29.46 38.75 14.49
C PRO A 124 30.52 37.96 15.26
N CYS A 125 31.78 38.12 14.85
CA CYS A 125 32.89 37.44 15.50
C CYS A 125 33.10 37.94 16.94
N PRO A 126 33.42 37.06 17.90
CA PRO A 126 33.88 37.47 19.21
C PRO A 126 35.13 38.38 19.08
N PRO A 127 35.28 39.42 19.91
CA PRO A 127 36.35 40.42 19.78
C PRO A 127 37.77 39.83 19.95
N ILE A 128 37.89 38.67 20.61
CA ILE A 128 39.17 37.97 20.74
C ILE A 128 39.61 37.30 19.43
N CYS A 129 38.68 36.89 18.58
CA CYS A 129 38.96 36.11 17.38
C CYS A 129 39.74 36.84 16.26
N PRO A 130 39.52 38.15 15.98
CA PRO A 130 40.33 38.86 14.99
C PRO A 130 41.77 39.13 15.46
N VAL A 131 42.04 39.14 16.78
CA VAL A 131 43.38 39.44 17.32
C VAL A 131 44.14 38.20 17.76
N GLN A 132 43.43 37.17 18.22
CA GLN A 132 43.97 35.92 18.73
C GLN A 132 43.07 34.79 18.26
N CYS A 133 43.44 34.19 17.12
CA CYS A 133 42.71 33.05 16.61
C CYS A 133 42.97 31.83 17.50
N VAL A 134 42.13 31.60 18.50
CA VAL A 134 42.15 30.47 19.44
C VAL A 134 41.19 29.35 19.00
N PRO A 135 41.32 28.11 19.51
CA PRO A 135 40.46 26.99 19.10
C PRO A 135 38.95 27.17 19.35
N THR A 136 38.56 28.14 20.20
CA THR A 136 37.15 28.47 20.47
C THR A 136 36.52 29.40 19.44
N CYS A 137 37.32 29.99 18.54
CA CYS A 137 36.82 30.88 17.51
C CYS A 137 36.09 30.11 16.40
N PRO A 138 34.94 30.61 15.91
CA PRO A 138 34.28 30.02 14.75
C PRO A 138 35.21 30.02 13.54
N GLN A 139 35.16 28.96 12.74
CA GLN A 139 36.01 28.79 11.55
C GLN A 139 35.88 29.97 10.57
N TYR A 140 34.66 30.50 10.40
CA TYR A 140 34.42 31.65 9.52
C TYR A 140 35.08 32.95 9.99
N CYS A 141 35.50 33.04 11.27
CA CYS A 141 36.22 34.18 11.82
C CYS A 141 37.76 34.08 11.68
N CYS A 142 38.28 32.92 11.27
CA CYS A 142 39.71 32.63 11.23
C CYS A 142 40.17 32.10 9.85
N PRO A 143 40.14 32.91 8.78
CA PRO A 143 40.47 32.46 7.43
C PRO A 143 41.94 32.02 7.26
N ALA A 144 42.83 32.43 8.17
CA ALA A 144 44.26 32.07 8.18
C ALA A 144 44.57 30.69 8.79
N ARG A 145 43.57 29.98 9.35
CA ARG A 145 43.73 28.63 9.93
C ARG A 145 43.49 27.48 8.93
N LYS A 146 43.77 27.70 7.63
CA LYS A 146 43.82 26.60 6.66
C LYS A 146 45.12 25.81 6.78
#